data_AF-A0A7Y1XK89-F1
#
_entry.id   AF-A0A7Y1XK89-F1
#
_cell.length_a   1.000
_cell.length_b   1.000
_cell.length_c   1.000
_cell.angle_alpha   90.00
_cell.angle_beta   90.00
_cell.angle_gamma   90.00
#
_symmetry.space_group_name_H-M   'P 1'
#
loop_
_entity.id
_entity.type
_entity.pdbx_description
1 polymer ?
#
loop_
_entity_poly.entity_id
_entity_poly.type
_entity_poly.pdbx_seq_one_letter_code
_entity_poly.pdbx_strand_id
1 'polypeptide(L)'
;MAEEGQQHPLSVYFWIWGLLFVVSFFSYMVDYLQLQGALRWTLILIFMFVKAGFIVAIFMHMKWERLALKLAIMGPPVAILVLIWLMSYEGFYIEDTRTEYYGESTMEPETPGHH
;
A
#
# COMPACT_ATOMS: atom_id res chain seq x y z
N MET A 1 -4.74 47.72 15.18
CA MET A 1 -5.69 46.65 14.80
C MET A 1 -4.83 45.55 14.20
N ALA A 2 -4.63 44.46 14.94
CA ALA A 2 -3.76 43.37 14.52
C ALA A 2 -4.51 42.57 13.45
N GLU A 3 -3.95 42.55 12.24
CA GLU A 3 -4.44 41.73 11.13
C GLU A 3 -4.48 40.26 11.56
N GLU A 4 -5.68 39.68 11.51
CA GLU A 4 -6.00 38.31 11.86
C GLU A 4 -5.09 37.36 11.07
N GLY A 5 -4.16 36.74 11.79
CA GLY A 5 -3.31 35.69 11.28
C GLY A 5 -4.19 34.63 10.63
N GLN A 6 -3.85 34.32 9.39
CA GLN A 6 -4.32 33.20 8.58
C GLN A 6 -4.03 31.88 9.33
N GLN A 7 -4.81 31.62 10.38
CA GLN A 7 -4.71 30.47 11.25
C GLN A 7 -5.35 29.31 10.52
N HIS A 8 -4.49 28.39 10.08
CA HIS A 8 -4.92 27.12 9.52
C HIS A 8 -6.01 26.51 10.41
N PRO A 9 -7.17 26.14 9.82
CA PRO A 9 -8.36 25.80 10.58
C PRO A 9 -8.10 24.57 11.47
N LEU A 10 -7.98 24.79 12.78
CA LEU A 10 -7.84 23.73 13.80
C LEU A 10 -8.92 22.64 13.65
N SER A 11 -10.09 23.01 13.13
CA SER A 11 -11.19 22.10 12.85
C SER A 11 -10.82 20.96 11.91
N VAL A 12 -9.90 21.18 10.96
CA VAL A 12 -9.45 20.14 10.02
C VAL A 12 -8.66 19.06 10.76
N TYR A 13 -7.71 19.45 11.61
CA TYR A 13 -6.91 18.49 12.38
C TYR A 13 -7.78 17.63 13.31
N PHE A 14 -8.76 18.22 13.99
CA PHE A 14 -9.70 17.47 14.84
C PHE A 14 -10.56 16.48 14.05
N TRP A 15 -11.03 16.86 12.87
CA TRP A 15 -11.83 15.99 12.01
C TRP A 15 -11.03 14.77 11.54
N ILE A 16 -9.80 15.00 11.10
CA ILE A 16 -8.91 13.94 10.62
C ILE A 16 -8.40 13.07 11.75
N TRP A 17 -8.14 13.64 12.93
CA TRP A 17 -7.83 12.86 14.12
C TRP A 17 -8.96 11.88 14.47
N GLY A 18 -10.22 12.35 14.44
CA GLY A 18 -11.39 11.49 14.60
C GLY A 18 -11.48 10.41 13.52
N LEU A 19 -11.19 10.76 12.26
CA LEU A 19 -11.22 9.81 11.14
C LEU A 19 -10.13 8.73 11.26
N LEU A 20 -8.89 9.09 11.64
CA LEU A 20 -7.82 8.13 11.93
C LEU A 20 -8.17 7.21 13.10
N PHE A 21 -8.85 7.74 14.12
CA PHE A 21 -9.32 6.94 15.24
C PHE A 21 -10.35 5.90 14.80
N VAL A 22 -11.35 6.32 14.02
CA VAL A 22 -12.37 5.41 13.45
C VAL A 22 -11.72 4.33 12.58
N VAL A 23 -10.82 4.71 11.67
CA VAL A 23 -10.10 3.75 10.82
C VAL A 23 -9.28 2.75 11.65
N SER A 24 -8.64 3.22 12.72
CA SER A 24 -7.86 2.35 13.62
C SER A 24 -8.77 1.39 14.40
N PHE A 25 -9.94 1.85 14.83
CA PHE A 25 -10.96 1.02 15.47
C PHE A 25 -11.50 -0.07 14.52
N PHE A 26 -11.84 0.29 13.28
CA PHE A 26 -12.28 -0.69 12.28
C PHE A 26 -11.20 -1.72 11.95
N SER A 27 -9.94 -1.30 11.85
CA SER A 27 -8.82 -2.24 11.66
C SER A 27 -8.72 -3.24 12.81
N TYR A 28 -8.88 -2.79 14.05
CA TYR A 28 -8.87 -3.67 15.23
C TYR A 28 -10.09 -4.61 15.27
N MET A 29 -11.26 -4.12 14.86
CA MET A 29 -12.49 -4.91 14.82
C MET A 29 -12.41 -6.04 13.80
N VAL A 30 -11.70 -5.85 12.68
CA VAL A 30 -11.44 -6.92 11.72
C VAL A 30 -10.60 -8.05 12.31
N ASP A 31 -9.57 -7.71 13.08
CA ASP A 31 -8.78 -8.69 13.82
C ASP A 31 -9.64 -9.37 14.93
N TYR A 32 -10.53 -8.63 15.58
CA TYR A 32 -11.43 -9.16 16.62
C TYR A 32 -12.46 -10.15 16.08
N LEU A 33 -13.02 -9.88 14.89
CA LEU A 33 -14.01 -10.75 14.24
C LEU A 33 -13.39 -12.04 13.67
N GLN A 34 -12.07 -12.25 13.85
CA GLN A 34 -11.34 -13.45 13.42
C GLN A 34 -11.66 -13.89 11.99
N LEU A 35 -11.83 -12.94 11.08
CA LEU A 35 -12.08 -13.23 9.67
C LEU A 35 -10.92 -14.10 9.15
N GLN A 36 -11.23 -15.28 8.62
CA GLN A 36 -10.22 -16.22 8.12
C GLN A 36 -10.03 -16.08 6.61
N GLY A 37 -8.84 -16.47 6.14
CA GLY A 37 -8.51 -16.51 4.71
C GLY A 37 -8.26 -15.14 4.08
N ALA A 38 -8.54 -15.04 2.78
CA ALA A 38 -8.25 -13.86 1.95
C ALA A 38 -8.97 -12.58 2.40
N LEU A 39 -10.10 -12.71 3.12
CA LEU A 39 -10.88 -11.58 3.61
C LEU A 39 -10.10 -10.73 4.63
N ARG A 40 -9.28 -11.38 5.48
CA ARG A 40 -8.41 -10.67 6.43
C ARG A 40 -7.30 -9.91 5.74
N TRP A 41 -6.64 -10.55 4.78
CA TRP A 41 -5.55 -9.93 4.02
C TRP A 41 -6.03 -8.70 3.25
N THR A 42 -7.16 -8.80 2.56
CA THR A 42 -7.73 -7.69 1.80
C THR A 42 -8.16 -6.53 2.72
N LEU A 43 -8.84 -6.81 3.84
CA LEU A 43 -9.24 -5.77 4.79
C LEU A 43 -8.04 -5.07 5.44
N ILE A 44 -7.02 -5.82 5.89
CA ILE A 44 -5.81 -5.24 6.50
C ILE A 44 -5.12 -4.32 5.49
N LEU A 45 -4.95 -4.76 4.24
CA LEU A 45 -4.36 -3.95 3.19
C LEU A 45 -5.18 -2.68 2.93
N ILE A 46 -6.50 -2.78 2.86
CA ILE A 46 -7.39 -1.61 2.69
C ILE A 46 -7.22 -0.62 3.84
N PHE A 47 -7.27 -1.07 5.10
CA PHE A 47 -7.08 -0.16 6.25
C PHE A 47 -5.69 0.46 6.28
N MET A 48 -4.67 -0.29 5.87
CA MET A 48 -3.29 0.20 5.77
C MET A 48 -3.17 1.30 4.70
N PHE A 49 -3.74 1.11 3.51
CA PHE A 49 -3.78 2.13 2.46
C PHE A 49 -4.59 3.37 2.85
N VAL A 50 -5.78 3.18 3.43
CA VAL A 50 -6.63 4.30 3.87
C VAL A 50 -5.90 5.15 4.91
N LYS A 51 -5.33 4.53 5.96
CA LYS A 51 -4.59 5.25 6.99
C LYS A 51 -3.35 5.94 6.42
N ALA A 52 -2.57 5.27 5.58
CA ALA A 52 -1.39 5.88 4.94
C ALA A 52 -1.78 7.06 4.04
N GLY A 53 -2.85 6.92 3.25
CA GLY A 53 -3.40 7.98 2.40
C GLY A 53 -3.88 9.19 3.22
N PHE A 54 -4.56 8.96 4.35
CA PHE A 54 -4.96 10.03 5.27
C PHE A 54 -3.76 10.78 5.87
N ILE A 55 -2.72 10.05 6.26
CA ILE A 55 -1.48 10.65 6.79
C ILE A 55 -0.81 11.49 5.70
N VAL A 56 -0.64 10.96 4.49
CA VAL A 56 -0.03 11.68 3.37
C VAL A 56 -0.85 12.90 2.95
N ALA A 57 -2.18 12.79 2.87
CA ALA A 57 -3.04 13.90 2.46
C ALA A 57 -3.05 15.08 3.45
N ILE A 58 -2.92 14.80 4.75
CA ILE A 58 -3.16 15.79 5.82
C ILE A 58 -1.88 16.17 6.57
N PHE A 59 -1.15 15.20 7.10
CA PHE A 59 0.09 15.48 7.83
C PHE A 59 1.19 15.96 6.91
N MET A 60 1.21 15.48 5.67
CA MET A 60 2.12 15.98 4.63
C MET A 60 1.60 17.22 3.91
N HIS A 61 0.56 17.88 4.46
CA HIS A 61 0.05 19.19 4.04
C HIS A 61 -0.13 19.32 2.50
N MET A 62 -0.59 18.23 1.87
CA MET A 62 -0.73 18.09 0.41
C MET A 62 -1.59 19.19 -0.23
N LYS A 63 -2.41 19.92 0.52
CA LYS A 63 -3.20 21.03 -0.02
C LYS A 63 -2.45 22.37 -0.14
N TRP A 64 -1.29 22.57 0.50
CA TRP A 64 -0.69 23.92 0.67
C TRP A 64 0.81 24.05 0.33
N GLU A 65 1.47 23.01 -0.20
CA GLU A 65 2.89 23.08 -0.60
C GLU A 65 3.18 22.78 -2.09
N ARG A 66 4.39 23.17 -2.52
CA ARG A 66 4.92 23.08 -3.89
C ARG A 66 4.91 21.63 -4.37
N LEU A 67 4.46 21.42 -5.62
CA LEU A 67 4.41 20.09 -6.28
C LEU A 67 5.73 19.31 -6.21
N ALA A 68 6.88 20.00 -6.17
CA ALA A 68 8.20 19.40 -6.08
C ALA A 68 8.42 18.58 -4.79
N LEU A 69 7.95 19.05 -3.63
CA LEU A 69 8.07 18.32 -2.36
C LEU A 69 7.17 17.08 -2.34
N LYS A 70 5.98 17.18 -2.94
CA LYS A 70 5.06 16.04 -3.11
C LYS A 70 5.71 14.94 -3.95
N LEU A 71 6.31 15.32 -5.08
CA LEU A 71 6.97 14.37 -5.99
C LEU A 71 8.24 13.79 -5.37
N ALA A 72 8.98 14.56 -4.56
CA ALA A 72 10.18 14.06 -3.89
C ALA A 72 9.88 12.95 -2.87
N ILE A 73 8.71 12.99 -2.22
CA ILE A 73 8.35 12.02 -1.18
C ILE A 73 7.48 10.87 -1.72
N MET A 74 6.55 11.13 -2.62
CA MET A 74 5.75 10.09 -3.29
C MET A 74 6.51 9.42 -4.44
N GLY A 75 7.50 10.09 -5.01
CA GLY A 75 8.29 9.58 -6.13
C GLY A 75 8.99 8.26 -5.82
N PRO A 76 9.76 8.13 -4.72
CA PRO A 76 10.46 6.90 -4.40
C PRO A 76 9.51 5.70 -4.15
N PRO A 77 8.44 5.81 -3.34
CA PRO A 77 7.46 4.73 -3.18
C PRO A 77 6.80 4.31 -4.50
N VAL A 78 6.40 5.28 -5.33
CA VAL A 78 5.75 4.99 -6.62
C VAL A 78 6.74 4.33 -7.59
N ALA A 79 7.98 4.82 -7.66
CA ALA A 79 9.00 4.21 -8.49
C ALA A 79 9.27 2.75 -8.09
N ILE A 80 9.35 2.46 -6.79
CA ILE A 80 9.52 1.08 -6.30
C ILE A 80 8.32 0.21 -6.70
N LEU A 81 7.09 0.70 -6.54
CA LEU A 81 5.89 -0.04 -6.95
C LEU A 81 5.87 -0.33 -8.46
N VAL A 82 6.28 0.64 -9.28
CA VAL A 82 6.40 0.47 -10.75
C VAL A 82 7.47 -0.56 -11.09
N LEU A 83 8.63 -0.52 -10.43
CA LEU A 83 9.69 -1.50 -10.64
C LEU A 83 9.26 -2.92 -10.26
N ILE A 84 8.58 -3.09 -9.11
CA ILE A 84 8.03 -4.38 -8.70
C ILE A 84 7.02 -4.89 -9.73
N TRP A 85 6.14 -4.00 -10.23
CA TRP A 85 5.15 -4.36 -11.23
C TRP A 85 5.79 -4.80 -12.56
N LEU A 86 6.79 -4.06 -13.04
CA LEU A 86 7.54 -4.42 -14.25
C LEU A 86 8.25 -5.77 -14.10
N MET A 87 8.95 -5.99 -12.98
CA MET A 87 9.64 -7.25 -12.72
C MET A 87 8.67 -8.43 -12.60
N SER A 88 7.50 -8.22 -11.99
CA SER A 88 6.45 -9.24 -11.94
C SER A 88 5.91 -9.56 -13.33
N TYR A 89 5.68 -8.55 -14.16
CA TYR A 89 5.18 -8.73 -15.53
C TYR A 89 6.19 -9.47 -16.42
N GLU A 90 7.47 -9.10 -16.32
CA GLU A 90 8.55 -9.81 -17.00
C GLU A 90 8.64 -11.27 -16.55
N GLY A 91 8.53 -11.52 -15.23
CA GLY A 91 8.51 -12.89 -14.69
C GLY A 91 7.42 -13.76 -15.31
N PHE A 92 6.20 -13.23 -15.45
CA PHE A 92 5.11 -13.95 -16.13
C PHE A 92 5.40 -14.18 -17.63
N TYR A 93 5.96 -13.17 -18.33
CA TYR A 93 6.29 -13.30 -19.76
C TYR A 93 7.36 -14.37 -20.02
N ILE A 94 8.40 -14.42 -19.17
CA ILE A 94 9.46 -15.41 -19.28
C ILE A 94 8.94 -16.82 -18.99
N GLU A 95 8.06 -16.98 -17.99
CA GLU A 95 7.45 -18.27 -17.68
C GLU A 95 6.54 -18.77 -18.81
N ASP A 96 5.70 -17.89 -19.36
CA ASP A 96 4.80 -18.20 -20.47
C ASP A 96 5.59 -18.62 -21.72
N THR A 97 6.61 -17.85 -22.09
CA THR A 97 7.53 -18.18 -23.20
C THR A 97 8.27 -19.50 -22.93
N ARG A 98 8.77 -19.73 -21.72
CA ARG A 98 9.44 -21.00 -21.39
C ARG A 98 8.49 -22.19 -21.58
N THR A 99 7.24 -22.04 -21.19
CA THR A 99 6.23 -23.10 -21.27
C THR A 99 5.80 -23.35 -22.73
N GLU A 100 5.68 -22.29 -23.55
CA GLU A 100 5.35 -22.40 -24.97
C GLU A 100 6.44 -23.10 -25.78
N TYR A 101 7.72 -22.75 -25.56
CA TYR A 101 8.83 -23.28 -26.37
C TYR A 101 9.45 -24.57 -25.81
N TYR A 102 9.46 -24.77 -24.49
CA TYR A 102 10.11 -25.92 -23.84
C TYR A 102 9.13 -26.88 -23.15
N GLY A 103 7.84 -26.58 -23.12
CA GLY A 103 6.83 -27.35 -22.38
C GLY A 103 6.90 -27.13 -20.87
N GLU A 104 5.87 -27.59 -20.15
CA GLU A 104 5.85 -27.56 -18.69
C GLU A 104 7.00 -28.41 -18.15
N SER A 105 7.86 -27.83 -17.31
CA SER A 105 9.01 -28.55 -16.75
C SER A 105 8.53 -29.62 -15.76
N THR A 106 8.37 -30.86 -16.21
CA THR A 106 8.06 -32.05 -15.40
C THR A 106 9.27 -32.54 -14.59
N MET A 107 10.10 -31.63 -14.07
CA MET A 107 11.23 -32.00 -13.22
C MET A 107 10.69 -32.51 -11.90
N GLU A 108 10.33 -33.80 -11.86
CA GLU A 108 10.12 -34.57 -10.64
C GLU A 108 11.45 -34.52 -9.88
N PRO A 109 11.50 -33.98 -8.65
CA PRO A 109 12.72 -34.03 -7.87
C PRO A 109 13.04 -35.51 -7.64
N GLU A 110 14.11 -36.01 -8.26
CA GLU A 110 14.56 -37.38 -8.00
C GLU A 110 14.84 -37.48 -6.49
N THR A 111 14.00 -38.28 -5.82
CA THR A 111 14.18 -38.56 -4.40
C THR A 111 15.48 -39.35 -4.32
N PRO A 112 16.51 -38.91 -3.56
CA PRO A 112 17.75 -39.65 -3.48
C PRO A 112 17.42 -41.07 -3.01
N GLY A 113 17.66 -42.06 -3.86
CA GLY A 113 17.42 -43.45 -3.52
C GLY A 113 18.24 -43.81 -2.29
N HIS A 114 17.57 -44.06 -1.17
CA HIS A 114 18.19 -44.64 0.01
C HIS A 114 18.55 -46.09 -0.32
N HIS A 115 19.78 -46.30 -0.80
CA HIS A 115 20.45 -47.60 -0.81
C HIS A 115 21.24 -47.80 0.49
#